data_AF-A0A2G6HKC6-F1
#
_entry.id   AF-A0A2G6HKC6-F1
#
_cell.length_a   1.000
_cell.length_b   1.000
_cell.length_c   1.000
_cell.angle_alpha   90.00
_cell.angle_beta   90.00
_cell.angle_gamma   90.00
#
_symmetry.space_group_name_H-M   'P 1'
#
loop_
_entity.id
_entity.type
_entity.pdbx_description
1 polymer ?
#
loop_
_entity_poly.entity_id
_entity_poly.type
_entity_poly.pdbx_seq_one_letter_code
_entity_poly.pdbx_strand_id
1 'polypeptide(L)'
;MKRVVVVSSQHGNEPLGEMLEAYMYQSPADVTEPYFVTANPVAVRQNVRYVESDMNRSYDRTDTYEGRLAQHLRGLLWRFTAKPCSRHAYYELRSAS
;
A
#
# COMPACT_ATOMS: atom_id res chain seq x y z
N MET A 1 -22.29 -2.84 -0.66
CA MET A 1 -21.18 -2.25 0.12
C MET A 1 -20.14 -1.68 -0.82
N LYS A 2 -19.66 -0.46 -0.56
CA LYS A 2 -18.47 0.09 -1.24
C LYS A 2 -17.23 -0.59 -0.64
N ARG A 3 -16.24 -0.91 -1.47
CA ARG A 3 -14.92 -1.37 -1.00
C ARG A 3 -13.96 -0.22 -1.20
N VAL A 4 -13.27 0.17 -0.14
CA VAL A 4 -12.29 1.25 -0.17
C VAL A 4 -10.94 0.63 0.19
N VAL A 5 -9.94 0.86 -0.66
CA VAL A 5 -8.54 0.55 -0.36
C VAL A 5 -7.80 1.88 -0.26
N VAL A 6 -7.13 2.11 0.86
CA VAL A 6 -6.26 3.26 1.07
C VAL A 6 -4.83 2.79 0.89
N VAL A 7 -4.19 3.24 -0.19
CA VAL A 7 -2.79 2.97 -0.45
C VAL A 7 -1.97 4.15 0.07
N SER A 8 -1.22 3.92 1.14
CA SER A 8 -0.34 4.89 1.76
C SER A 8 1.11 4.69 1.31
N SER A 9 1.94 5.72 1.47
CA SER A 9 3.40 5.64 1.42
C SER A 9 3.98 4.99 0.15
N GLN A 10 3.51 5.42 -1.04
CA GLN A 10 4.21 5.13 -2.30
C GLN A 10 5.60 5.79 -2.33
N HIS A 11 5.71 6.94 -1.68
CA HIS A 11 6.98 7.52 -1.28
C HIS A 11 7.16 7.37 0.23
N GLY A 12 8.38 7.01 0.64
CA GLY A 12 8.67 6.72 2.05
C GLY A 12 8.74 7.96 2.95
N ASN A 13 8.96 9.14 2.38
CA ASN A 13 9.06 10.40 3.09
C ASN A 13 7.74 11.21 3.09
N GLU A 14 6.61 10.58 2.78
CA GLU A 14 5.26 11.17 2.82
C GLU A 14 4.47 10.62 4.02
N PRO A 15 4.62 11.18 5.23
CA PRO A 15 4.14 10.56 6.47
C PRO A 15 2.62 10.59 6.66
N LEU A 16 1.90 11.41 5.89
CA LEU A 16 0.46 11.61 6.04
C LEU A 16 -0.33 10.30 5.91
N GLY A 17 0.10 9.40 5.02
CA GLY A 17 -0.58 8.13 4.80
C GLY A 17 -0.54 7.21 6.02
N GLU A 18 0.63 7.06 6.64
CA GLU A 18 0.82 6.25 7.86
C GLU A 18 0.10 6.88 9.06
N MET A 19 0.17 8.20 9.20
CA MET A 19 -0.52 8.93 10.27
C MET A 19 -2.05 8.79 10.15
N LEU A 20 -2.60 8.86 8.94
CA LEU A 20 -4.03 8.68 8.70
C LEU A 20 -4.47 7.24 9.01
N GLU A 21 -3.68 6.25 8.61
CA GLU A 21 -3.93 4.85 8.93
C GLU A 21 -3.99 4.64 10.45
N ALA A 22 -2.96 5.10 11.18
CA ALA A 22 -2.91 5.01 12.64
C ALA A 22 -4.08 5.74 13.32
N TYR A 23 -4.48 6.91 12.82
CA TYR A 23 -5.61 7.67 13.33
C TYR A 23 -6.94 6.92 13.14
N MET A 24 -7.18 6.36 11.95
CA MET A 24 -8.42 5.64 11.63
C MET A 24 -8.54 4.33 12.43
N TYR A 25 -7.43 3.67 12.75
CA TYR A 25 -7.43 2.51 13.66
C TYR A 25 -7.83 2.88 15.10
N GLN A 26 -7.47 4.08 15.56
CA GLN A 26 -7.77 4.56 16.91
C GLN A 26 -9.17 5.18 17.02
N SER A 27 -9.73 5.65 15.91
CA SER A 27 -11.04 6.30 15.83
C SER A 27 -11.83 5.77 14.64
N PRO A 28 -12.34 4.52 14.71
CA PRO A 28 -13.10 3.94 13.61
C PRO A 28 -14.35 4.78 13.37
N ALA A 29 -14.41 5.44 12.22
CA ALA A 29 -15.59 6.17 11.80
C ALA A 29 -16.70 5.20 11.36
N ASP A 30 -17.98 5.60 11.49
CA ASP A 30 -19.16 4.82 11.03
C ASP A 30 -19.20 4.58 9.50
N VAL A 31 -18.21 5.09 8.77
CA VAL A 31 -18.06 4.94 7.33
C VAL A 31 -17.07 3.82 7.01
N THR A 32 -17.58 2.75 6.39
CA THR A 32 -16.86 1.66 5.67
C THR A 32 -15.42 1.42 6.12
N GLU A 33 -15.16 0.36 6.89
CA GLU A 33 -13.80 -0.12 7.24
C GLU A 33 -12.93 -0.25 5.97
N PRO A 34 -12.00 0.68 5.70
CA PRO A 34 -11.17 0.62 4.51
C PRO A 34 -10.02 -0.36 4.74
N TYR A 35 -9.55 -0.97 3.65
CA TYR A 35 -8.36 -1.79 3.69
C TYR A 35 -7.12 -0.91 3.47
N PHE A 36 -6.23 -0.83 4.44
CA PHE A 36 -5.00 -0.05 4.34
C PHE A 36 -3.84 -0.89 3.79
N VAL A 37 -3.00 -0.26 2.97
CA VAL A 37 -1.78 -0.86 2.42
C VAL A 37 -0.66 0.17 2.40
N THR A 38 0.42 -0.09 3.14
CA THR A 38 1.69 0.61 2.98
C THR A 38 2.40 0.12 1.73
N ALA A 39 2.54 0.98 0.72
CA ALA A 39 3.02 0.59 -0.61
C ALA A 39 4.54 0.37 -0.67
N ASN A 40 5.35 1.23 -0.03
CA ASN A 40 6.82 1.16 -0.07
C ASN A 40 7.42 1.11 1.35
N PRO A 41 7.34 -0.04 2.05
CA PRO A 41 7.76 -0.14 3.44
C PRO A 41 9.28 0.03 3.65
N VAL A 42 10.12 -0.25 2.64
CA VAL A 42 11.58 -0.02 2.76
C VAL A 42 11.88 1.48 2.67
N ALA A 43 11.30 2.20 1.71
CA ALA A 43 11.49 3.65 1.63
C ALA A 43 10.98 4.36 2.88
N VAL A 44 9.87 3.91 3.47
CA VAL A 44 9.34 4.42 4.75
C VAL A 44 10.38 4.25 5.86
N ARG A 45 10.90 3.04 6.07
CA ARG A 45 11.91 2.77 7.11
C ARG A 45 13.18 3.60 6.94
N GLN A 46 13.53 3.94 5.70
CA GLN A 46 14.71 4.74 5.38
C GLN A 46 14.41 6.26 5.36
N ASN A 47 13.15 6.67 5.47
CA ASN A 47 12.69 8.05 5.30
C ASN A 47 13.21 8.70 4.00
N VAL A 48 13.17 7.94 2.91
CA VAL A 48 13.56 8.40 1.57
C VAL A 48 12.35 8.39 0.65
N ARG A 49 12.42 9.17 -0.44
CA ARG A 49 11.33 9.19 -1.44
C ARG A 49 11.15 7.81 -2.08
N TYR A 50 12.24 7.17 -2.48
CA TYR A 50 12.30 5.81 -3.02
C TYR A 50 13.72 5.26 -2.86
N VAL A 51 13.91 3.95 -3.01
CA VAL A 51 15.19 3.23 -2.93
C VAL A 51 15.89 3.20 -4.28
N GLU A 52 15.23 2.71 -5.34
CA GLU A 52 15.84 2.58 -6.68
C GLU A 52 15.17 3.49 -7.72
N SER A 53 13.84 3.60 -7.69
CA SER A 53 13.06 4.41 -8.65
C SER A 53 11.73 4.89 -8.08
N ASP A 54 11.16 5.94 -8.66
CA ASP A 54 9.84 6.44 -8.24
C ASP A 54 8.74 5.37 -8.46
N MET A 55 8.14 4.88 -7.36
CA MET A 55 7.13 3.82 -7.40
C MET A 55 5.88 4.24 -8.17
N ASN A 56 5.47 5.52 -8.05
CA ASN A 56 4.30 6.07 -8.71
C ASN A 56 4.53 6.32 -10.22
N ARG A 57 5.67 5.86 -10.75
CA ARG A 57 6.05 5.87 -12.16
C ARG A 57 6.47 4.49 -12.67
N SER A 58 6.38 3.45 -11.83
CA SER A 58 6.99 2.13 -12.11
C SER A 58 5.97 1.00 -12.32
N TYR A 59 4.69 1.31 -12.56
CA TYR A 59 3.65 0.28 -12.78
C TYR A 59 3.79 -0.48 -14.10
N ASP A 60 4.67 -0.10 -15.01
CA ASP A 60 4.91 -0.78 -16.29
C ASP A 60 6.24 -1.54 -16.34
N ARG A 61 7.00 -1.56 -15.23
CA ARG A 61 8.34 -2.16 -15.15
C ARG A 61 8.53 -3.03 -13.90
N THR A 62 9.56 -3.86 -13.90
CA THR A 62 9.88 -4.83 -12.82
C THR A 62 11.37 -4.95 -12.52
N ASP A 63 12.19 -4.18 -13.22
CA ASP A 63 13.65 -4.18 -13.09
C ASP A 63 14.12 -3.53 -11.79
N THR A 64 13.31 -2.67 -11.18
CA THR A 64 13.59 -2.04 -9.88
C THR A 64 12.77 -2.64 -8.74
N TYR A 65 13.23 -2.42 -7.50
CA TYR A 65 12.54 -2.74 -6.27
C TYR A 65 11.11 -2.18 -6.27
N GLU A 66 10.96 -0.88 -6.58
CA GLU A 66 9.65 -0.26 -6.67
C GLU A 66 8.79 -0.77 -7.83
N GLY A 67 9.39 -1.13 -8.97
CA GLY A 67 8.66 -1.76 -10.08
C GLY A 67 8.05 -3.10 -9.67
N ARG A 68 8.81 -3.95 -8.97
CA ARG A 68 8.30 -5.21 -8.42
C ARG A 68 7.16 -4.98 -7.42
N LEU A 69 7.31 -4.00 -6.52
CA LEU A 69 6.24 -3.62 -5.59
C LEU A 69 4.99 -3.10 -6.31
N ALA A 70 5.15 -2.27 -7.35
CA ALA A 70 4.04 -1.70 -8.11
C ALA A 70 3.25 -2.79 -8.87
N GLN A 71 3.92 -3.79 -9.43
CA GLN A 71 3.27 -4.98 -9.98
C GLN A 71 2.48 -5.75 -8.92
N HIS A 72 3.10 -5.99 -7.76
CA HIS A 72 2.44 -6.70 -6.67
C HIS A 72 1.20 -5.96 -6.18
N LEU A 73 1.31 -4.64 -5.96
CA LEU A 73 0.20 -3.79 -5.53
C LEU A 73 -0.95 -3.80 -6.54
N ARG A 74 -0.67 -3.71 -7.85
CA ARG A 74 -1.72 -3.87 -8.88
C ARG A 74 -2.43 -5.22 -8.76
N GLY A 75 -1.69 -6.31 -8.58
CA GLY A 75 -2.26 -7.64 -8.39
C GLY A 75 -3.14 -7.75 -7.14
N LEU A 76 -2.71 -7.13 -6.04
CA LEU A 76 -3.47 -7.03 -4.79
C LEU A 76 -4.77 -6.25 -5.00
N LEU A 77 -4.70 -5.06 -5.60
CA LEU A 77 -5.87 -4.21 -5.88
C LEU A 77 -6.86 -4.91 -6.81
N TRP A 78 -6.37 -5.60 -7.84
CA TRP A 78 -7.23 -6.41 -8.72
C TRP A 78 -7.99 -7.47 -7.93
N ARG A 79 -7.34 -8.20 -7.01
CA ARG A 79 -8.00 -9.20 -6.16
C ARG A 79 -9.05 -8.59 -5.23
N PHE A 80 -8.77 -7.45 -4.60
CA PHE A 80 -9.69 -6.76 -3.69
C PHE A 80 -10.92 -6.19 -4.39
N THR A 81 -10.73 -5.65 -5.60
CA THR A 81 -11.82 -5.06 -6.38
C THR A 81 -12.62 -6.12 -7.13
N ALA A 82 -11.98 -7.19 -7.65
CA ALA A 82 -12.62 -8.21 -8.47
C ALA A 82 -13.29 -9.36 -7.68
N LYS A 83 -12.91 -9.65 -6.43
CA LYS A 83 -13.54 -10.72 -5.62
C LYS A 83 -14.29 -10.19 -4.39
N PRO A 84 -15.52 -10.66 -4.10
CA PRO A 84 -16.13 -10.43 -2.79
C PRO A 84 -15.33 -11.19 -1.74
N CYS A 85 -14.47 -10.51 -0.98
CA CYS A 85 -13.65 -11.17 0.03
C CYS A 85 -14.20 -10.89 1.43
N SER A 86 -14.50 -11.98 2.12
CA SER A 86 -14.79 -12.08 3.54
C SER A 86 -13.50 -11.85 4.36
N ARG A 87 -13.53 -10.80 5.19
CA ARG A 87 -12.72 -10.50 6.39
C ARG A 87 -11.23 -10.89 6.43
N HIS A 88 -10.42 -9.85 6.68
CA HIS A 88 -9.08 -9.84 7.28
C HIS A 88 -8.00 -10.71 6.62
N ALA A 89 -7.31 -10.12 5.65
CA ALA A 89 -6.00 -10.59 5.23
C ALA A 89 -4.98 -9.46 5.40
N TYR A 90 -4.19 -9.52 6.47
CA TYR A 90 -2.96 -8.75 6.58
C TYR A 90 -1.96 -9.32 5.57
N TYR A 91 -1.61 -8.55 4.54
CA TYR A 91 -0.52 -8.88 3.63
C TYR A 91 0.59 -7.84 3.83
N GLU A 92 1.55 -8.16 4.71
CA GLU A 92 2.84 -7.50 4.66
C GLU A 92 3.54 -7.92 3.37
N LEU A 93 3.96 -6.93 2.57
CA LEU A 93 4.93 -7.07 1.48
C LEU A 93 6.29 -7.49 2.09
N ARG A 94 6.39 -8.71 2.60
CA ARG A 94 7.64 -9.28 3.10
C ARG A 94 8.53 -9.58 1.91
N SER A 95 9.54 -8.72 1.78
CA SER A 95 10.89 -9.04 1.32
C SER A 95 10.97 -9.95 0.10
N ALA A 96 10.88 -9.33 -1.09
CA ALA A 96 11.67 -9.78 -2.22
C ALA A 96 13.14 -9.78 -1.76
N SER A 97 13.62 -10.97 -1.41
CA SER A 97 15.01 -11.30 -1.11
C SER A 97 15.57 -12.06 -2.29
#